data_AF-A0A3C1EE57-F1
#
_entry.id   AF-A0A3C1EE57-F1
#
_cell.length_a   1.000
_cell.length_b   1.000
_cell.length_c   1.000
_cell.angle_alpha   90.00
_cell.angle_beta   90.00
_cell.angle_gamma   90.00
#
_symmetry.space_group_name_H-M   'P 1'
#
loop_
_entity.id
_entity.type
_entity.pdbx_description
1 polymer ?
#
loop_
_entity_poly.entity_id
_entity_poly.type
_entity_poly.pdbx_seq_one_letter_code
_entity_poly.pdbx_strand_id
1 'polypeptide(L)' 'GATVEQKAALVRGATQLLVDVLGKNPQTTVVVIDEVETDNWGIGGETVTVRRKRGQ' A
#
# COMPACT_ATOMS: atom_id res chain seq x y z
N GLY A 1 -9.48 5.41 3.57
CA GLY A 1 -8.04 5.30 3.24
C GLY A 1 -7.19 5.57 4.45
N ALA A 2 -5.88 5.50 4.29
CA ALA A 2 -4.88 5.89 5.29
C ALA A 2 -4.75 7.43 5.38
N THR A 3 -4.35 7.95 6.54
CA THR A 3 -4.09 9.39 6.71
C THR A 3 -2.81 9.84 5.99
N VAL A 4 -2.62 11.15 5.87
CA VAL A 4 -1.40 11.73 5.28
C VAL A 4 -0.16 11.31 6.07
N GLU A 5 -0.24 11.33 7.40
CA GLU A 5 0.85 10.96 8.30
C GLU A 5 1.21 9.48 8.16
N GLN A 6 0.21 8.62 8.02
CA GLN A 6 0.39 7.18 7.79
C GLN A 6 1.05 6.92 6.43
N LYS A 7 0.59 7.58 5.35
CA LYS A 7 1.22 7.48 4.03
C LYS A 7 2.68 7.96 4.07
N ALA A 8 2.97 9.06 4.76
CA ALA A 8 4.33 9.54 4.93
C ALA A 8 5.21 8.55 5.71
N ALA A 9 4.66 7.88 6.72
CA ALA A 9 5.37 6.82 7.44
C ALA A 9 5.67 5.60 6.55
N LEU A 10 4.72 5.20 5.68
CA LEU A 10 4.92 4.12 4.71
C LEU A 10 6.02 4.45 3.70
N VAL A 11 6.03 5.67 3.15
CA VAL A 11 7.09 6.13 2.22
C VAL A 11 8.46 6.06 2.87
N ARG A 12 8.60 6.57 4.11
CA ARG A 12 9.87 6.51 4.85
C ARG A 12 10.30 5.07 5.13
N GLY A 13 9.40 4.24 5.65
CA GLY A 13 9.70 2.85 6.01
C GLY A 13 10.10 2.01 4.81
N ALA A 14 9.35 2.07 3.71
CA ALA A 14 9.65 1.32 2.49
C ALA A 14 11.00 1.75 1.88
N THR A 15 11.30 3.05 1.88
CA THR A 15 12.59 3.58 1.40
C THR A 15 13.73 3.05 2.25
N GLN A 16 13.61 3.13 3.59
CA GLN A 16 14.66 2.66 4.50
C GLN A 16 14.89 1.15 4.39
N LEU A 17 13.83 0.36 4.21
CA LEU A 17 13.98 -1.09 4.03
C LEU A 17 14.84 -1.46 2.82
N LEU A 18 14.70 -0.72 1.70
CA LEU A 18 15.53 -0.93 0.51
C LEU A 18 16.98 -0.49 0.73
N VAL A 19 17.22 0.51 1.59
CA VAL A 19 18.58 0.89 2.02
C VAL A 19 19.18 -0.26 2.83
N ASP A 20 18.47 -0.74 3.85
CA ASP A 20 19.00 -1.70 4.82
C ASP A 20 19.28 -3.08 4.20
N VAL A 21 18.38 -3.55 3.32
CA VAL A 21 18.48 -4.91 2.76
C VAL A 21 19.32 -4.93 1.48
N LEU A 22 19.21 -3.90 0.64
CA LEU A 22 19.78 -3.90 -0.72
C LEU A 22 20.80 -2.81 -0.97
N GLY A 23 21.08 -1.93 0.00
CA GLY A 23 22.03 -0.82 -0.15
C GLY A 23 21.62 0.19 -1.22
N LYS A 24 20.32 0.36 -1.50
CA LYS A 24 19.84 1.30 -2.53
C LYS A 24 20.03 2.75 -2.09
N ASN A 25 20.28 3.65 -3.06
CA ASN A 25 20.32 5.08 -2.80
C ASN A 25 18.89 5.61 -2.55
N PRO A 26 18.57 6.13 -1.34
CA PRO A 26 17.23 6.61 -1.02
C PRO A 26 16.82 7.83 -1.87
N GLN A 27 17.77 8.63 -2.38
CA GLN A 27 17.49 9.81 -3.20
C GLN A 27 16.93 9.46 -4.59
N THR A 28 17.03 8.19 -4.99
CA THR A 28 16.52 7.68 -6.28
C THR A 28 15.38 6.68 -6.10
N THR A 29 14.94 6.45 -4.86
CA THR A 29 13.84 5.53 -4.56
C THR A 29 12.51 6.27 -4.69
N VAL A 30 11.66 5.80 -5.60
CA VAL A 30 10.32 6.34 -5.80
C VAL A 30 9.31 5.39 -5.16
N VAL A 31 8.43 5.93 -4.31
CA VAL A 31 7.33 5.18 -3.69
C VAL A 31 6.02 5.76 -4.19
N VAL A 32 5.18 4.89 -4.78
CA VAL A 32 3.82 5.22 -5.23
C VAL A 32 2.84 4.48 -4.33
N ILE A 33 1.85 5.20 -3.78
CA ILE A 33 0.76 4.64 -3.00
C ILE A 33 -0.53 4.89 -3.76
N ASP A 34 -1.18 3.82 -4.19
CA ASP A 34 -2.49 3.87 -4.85
C ASP A 34 -3.56 3.30 -3.91
N GLU A 35 -4.64 4.04 -3.72
CA GLU A 35 -5.77 3.64 -2.87
C GLU A 35 -6.96 3.32 -3.76
N VAL A 36 -7.27 2.03 -3.88
CA VAL A 36 -8.41 1.56 -4.66
C VAL A 36 -9.60 1.29 -3.74
N GLU A 37 -10.74 1.90 -4.07
CA GLU A 37 -12.00 1.64 -3.36
C GLU A 37 -12.41 0.17 -3.44
N THR A 38 -13.01 -0.36 -2.38
CA THR A 38 -13.25 -1.81 -2.26
C THR A 38 -14.26 -2.36 -3.26
N ASP A 39 -15.11 -1.51 -3.83
CA ASP A 39 -16.01 -1.88 -4.93
C ASP A 39 -15.29 -2.00 -6.28
N ASN A 40 -14.10 -1.41 -6.41
CA ASN A 40 -13.27 -1.47 -7.61
C ASN A 40 -12.17 -2.54 -7.53
N TRP A 41 -12.06 -3.27 -6.41
CA TRP A 41 -11.10 -4.34 -6.20
C TRP A 41 -11.79 -5.71 -6.10
N GLY A 42 -11.47 -6.62 -7.02
CA GLY A 42 -12.10 -7.93 -7.13
C GLY A 42 -11.19 -9.08 -6.71
N ILE A 43 -11.75 -10.07 -6.01
CA ILE A 43 -11.06 -11.33 -5.70
C ILE A 43 -12.03 -12.50 -5.95
N GLY A 44 -11.63 -13.46 -6.77
CA GLY A 44 -12.45 -14.64 -7.09
C GLY A 44 -13.81 -14.31 -7.71
N GLY A 45 -13.92 -13.19 -8.44
CA GLY A 45 -15.15 -12.76 -9.10
C GLY A 45 -16.08 -11.89 -8.25
N GLU A 46 -15.72 -11.56 -7.01
CA GLU A 46 -16.52 -10.70 -6.11
C GLU A 46 -15.73 -9.45 -5.69
N THR A 47 -16.41 -8.32 -5.50
CA THR A 47 -15.76 -7.11 -4.94
C THR A 47 -15.37 -7.34 -3.48
N VAL A 48 -14.32 -6.65 -3.03
CA VAL A 48 -13.87 -6.72 -1.63
C VAL A 48 -14.96 -6.26 -0.67
N THR A 49 -15.82 -5.31 -1.07
CA THR A 49 -16.97 -4.89 -0.25
C THR A 49 -17.91 -6.06 0.06
N VAL A 50 -18.26 -6.88 -0.94
CA VAL A 50 -19.14 -8.05 -0.76
C VAL A 50 -18.48 -9.08 0.15
N ARG A 51 -17.19 -9.35 -0.06
CA ARG A 51 -16.42 -10.30 0.75
C ARG A 51 -16.34 -9.91 2.22
N ARG A 52 -16.04 -8.63 2.50
CA ARG A 52 -15.98 -8.11 3.89
C ARG A 52 -17.30 -8.24 4.63
N LYS A 53 -18.44 -8.02 3.96
CA LYS A 53 -19.78 -8.21 4.55
C LYS A 53 -20.03 -9.67 4.96
N ARG A 54 -19.34 -10.62 4.34
CA ARG A 54 -19.38 -12.07 4.66
C ARG A 54 -18.29 -12.50 5.65
N GLY A 55 -17.45 -11.58 6.12
CA GLY A 55 -16.34 -11.88 7.02
C GLY A 55 -15.13 -12.55 6.35
N GLN A 56 -14.96 -12.36 5.03
CA GLN A 56 -13.86 -12.91 4.23
C GLN A 56 -12.80 -11.86 3.87
#